data_AF-A0A7J6Q0A3-F1
#
_entry.id   AF-A0A7J6Q0A3-F1
#
_cell.length_a   1.000
_cell.length_b   1.000
_cell.length_c   1.000
_cell.angle_alpha   90.00
_cell.angle_beta   90.00
_cell.angle_gamma   90.00
#
_symmetry.space_group_name_H-M   'P 1'
#
loop_
_entity.id
_entity.type
_entity.pdbx_description
1 polymer ?
#
loop_
_entity_poly.entity_id
_entity_poly.type
_entity_poly.pdbx_seq_one_letter_code
_entity_poly.pdbx_strand_id
1 'polypeptide(L)'
;MVASHKNTRGSDQQRGVVKASRNDRSKPWQQRFEHTILCLTNGEAELFNQKHLDEIDGDEVVFPAKDTRTQLTPIDFDDDEVSKLGYRSTIALKPRCRVMATVNHPQLIYCNGSQGTVVDIELSVGHPPKVL
;
A
#
# COMPACT_ATOMS: atom_id res chain seq x y z
N MET A 1 -28.26 76.22 -32.61
CA MET A 1 -28.40 77.05 -31.39
C MET A 1 -27.78 76.30 -30.23
N VAL A 2 -27.21 77.05 -29.30
CA VAL A 2 -26.00 76.74 -28.54
C VAL A 2 -26.30 76.07 -27.19
N ALA A 3 -25.41 75.14 -26.83
CA ALA A 3 -24.98 74.67 -25.50
C ALA A 3 -26.01 74.14 -24.48
N SER A 4 -25.68 73.00 -23.85
CA SER A 4 -25.13 73.10 -22.49
C SER A 4 -24.44 71.81 -22.06
N HIS A 5 -23.18 71.97 -21.65
CA HIS A 5 -22.39 71.00 -20.92
C HIS A 5 -23.03 70.73 -19.56
N LYS A 6 -23.06 69.46 -19.12
CA LYS A 6 -22.78 69.13 -17.71
C LYS A 6 -21.88 67.92 -17.62
N ASN A 7 -20.69 68.22 -17.09
CA ASN A 7 -19.62 67.35 -16.70
C ASN A 7 -19.87 66.97 -15.23
N THR A 8 -20.02 65.68 -14.92
CA THR A 8 -19.96 65.20 -13.53
C THR A 8 -19.09 63.95 -13.48
N ARG A 9 -17.89 64.16 -12.93
CA ARG A 9 -16.97 63.14 -12.46
C ARG A 9 -17.61 62.43 -11.27
N GLY A 10 -17.75 61.10 -11.36
CA GLY A 10 -18.06 60.22 -10.25
C GLY A 10 -17.07 59.06 -10.27
N SER A 11 -15.99 59.22 -9.52
CA SER A 11 -14.96 58.22 -9.28
C SER A 11 -15.48 57.16 -8.31
N ASP A 12 -16.05 56.07 -8.83
CA ASP A 12 -16.26 54.87 -8.04
C ASP A 12 -15.26 53.81 -8.46
N GLN A 13 -14.17 53.76 -7.70
CA GLN A 13 -13.33 52.58 -7.51
C GLN A 13 -14.26 51.39 -7.18
N GLN A 14 -14.65 50.62 -8.20
CA GLN A 14 -15.11 49.27 -7.98
C GLN A 14 -13.92 48.46 -7.46
N ARG A 15 -13.74 48.50 -6.14
CA ARG A 15 -13.04 47.45 -5.40
C ARG A 15 -13.75 46.15 -5.76
N GLY A 16 -13.15 45.39 -6.69
CA GLY A 16 -13.52 44.02 -6.93
C GLY A 16 -13.45 43.29 -5.60
N VAL A 17 -14.61 43.02 -5.01
CA VAL A 17 -14.73 42.12 -3.88
C VAL A 17 -14.20 40.80 -4.37
N VAL A 18 -13.04 40.37 -3.84
CA VAL A 18 -12.63 38.97 -3.90
C VAL A 18 -13.69 38.20 -3.14
N LYS A 19 -14.75 37.78 -3.84
CA LYS A 19 -15.66 36.78 -3.34
C LYS A 19 -14.81 35.51 -3.28
N ALA A 20 -14.35 35.18 -2.07
CA ALA A 20 -13.81 33.86 -1.78
C ALA A 20 -14.86 32.85 -2.26
N SER A 21 -14.57 32.19 -3.37
CA SER A 21 -15.40 31.12 -3.91
C SER A 21 -15.52 30.08 -2.81
N ARG A 22 -16.74 29.90 -2.29
CA ARG A 22 -17.07 28.86 -1.33
C ARG A 22 -16.62 27.54 -1.94
N ASN A 23 -15.70 26.87 -1.25
CA ASN A 23 -15.28 25.49 -1.44
C ASN A 23 -16.07 24.76 -2.52
N ASP A 24 -15.53 24.83 -3.74
CA ASP A 24 -15.92 23.95 -4.81
C ASP A 24 -15.55 22.52 -4.37
N ARG A 25 -16.53 21.77 -3.86
CA ARG A 25 -16.38 20.37 -3.44
C ARG A 25 -16.26 19.41 -4.64
N SER A 26 -16.09 19.92 -5.86
CA SER A 26 -15.91 19.13 -7.07
C SER A 26 -14.47 18.67 -7.32
N LYS A 27 -13.50 19.05 -6.47
CA LYS A 27 -12.13 18.54 -6.63
C LYS A 27 -12.12 17.02 -6.40
N PRO A 28 -11.56 16.24 -7.34
CA PRO A 28 -11.42 14.81 -7.14
C PRO A 28 -10.53 14.62 -5.91
N TRP A 29 -11.01 13.77 -5.02
CA TRP A 29 -10.36 13.29 -3.82
C TRP A 29 -8.84 13.38 -3.93
N GLN A 30 -8.24 14.17 -3.05
CA GLN A 30 -6.80 14.29 -2.91
C GLN A 30 -6.20 12.89 -2.91
N GLN A 31 -5.23 12.67 -3.80
CA GLN A 31 -4.41 11.48 -3.86
C GLN A 31 -3.86 11.24 -2.45
N ARG A 32 -4.43 10.27 -1.71
CA ARG A 32 -3.95 9.94 -0.37
C ARG A 32 -2.51 9.49 -0.56
N PHE A 33 -1.58 10.14 0.11
CA PHE A 33 -0.19 9.72 0.08
C PHE A 33 -0.10 8.27 0.55
N GLU A 34 0.85 7.56 0.01
CA GLU A 34 1.15 6.22 0.46
C GLU A 34 1.61 6.30 1.93
N HIS A 35 0.84 5.69 2.84
CA HIS A 35 1.14 5.70 4.26
C HIS A 35 1.64 4.32 4.70
N THR A 36 2.74 4.29 5.45
CA THR A 36 3.20 3.11 6.17
C THR A 36 2.51 3.04 7.52
N ILE A 37 1.89 1.91 7.85
CA ILE A 37 1.27 1.67 9.14
C ILE A 37 2.22 0.85 10.00
N LEU A 38 2.46 1.32 11.22
CA LEU A 38 3.26 0.62 12.22
C LEU A 38 2.33 -0.04 13.23
N CYS A 39 2.46 -1.35 13.38
CA CYS A 39 1.72 -2.15 14.36
C CYS A 39 2.63 -2.49 15.55
N LEU A 40 2.04 -2.78 16.71
CA LEU A 40 2.81 -3.14 17.91
C LEU A 40 3.23 -4.60 17.89
N THR A 41 2.41 -5.46 17.28
CA THR A 41 2.67 -6.90 17.19
C THR A 41 2.62 -7.42 15.77
N ASN A 42 3.28 -8.55 15.52
CA ASN A 42 3.23 -9.24 14.22
C ASN A 42 1.80 -9.70 13.89
N GLY A 43 0.99 -10.08 14.89
CA GLY A 43 -0.39 -10.49 14.67
C GLY A 43 -1.28 -9.34 14.18
N GLU A 44 -1.10 -8.13 14.73
CA GLU A 44 -1.79 -6.92 14.24
C GLU A 44 -1.35 -6.56 12.83
N ALA A 45 -0.05 -6.63 12.54
CA ALA A 45 0.48 -6.40 11.19
C ALA A 45 -0.11 -7.39 10.19
N GLU A 46 -0.24 -8.66 10.58
CA GLU A 46 -0.85 -9.71 9.74
C GLU A 46 -2.29 -9.39 9.39
N LEU A 47 -3.12 -9.08 10.40
CA LEU A 47 -4.53 -8.76 10.20
C LEU A 47 -4.69 -7.53 9.31
N PHE A 48 -3.83 -6.53 9.48
CA PHE A 48 -3.81 -5.35 8.64
C PHE A 48 -3.43 -5.71 7.19
N ASN A 49 -2.37 -6.49 7.00
CA ASN A 49 -1.90 -6.91 5.68
C ASN A 49 -2.93 -7.78 4.96
N GLN A 50 -3.58 -8.72 5.67
CA GLN A 50 -4.64 -9.55 5.09
C GLN A 50 -5.83 -8.69 4.64
N LYS A 51 -6.30 -7.78 5.49
CA LYS A 51 -7.37 -6.85 5.10
C LYS A 51 -6.98 -6.04 3.85
N HIS A 52 -5.73 -5.59 3.78
CA HIS A 52 -5.25 -4.85 2.62
C HIS A 52 -5.17 -5.74 1.37
N LEU A 53 -4.78 -7.01 1.52
CA LEU A 53 -4.77 -8.00 0.44
C LEU A 53 -6.19 -8.30 -0.07
N ASP A 54 -7.17 -8.37 0.83
CA ASP A 54 -8.58 -8.58 0.50
C ASP A 54 -9.15 -7.40 -0.33
N GLU A 55 -8.67 -6.18 -0.07
CA GLU A 55 -9.04 -4.96 -0.80
C GLU A 55 -8.43 -4.88 -2.21
N ILE A 56 -7.42 -5.70 -2.52
CA ILE A 56 -6.79 -5.74 -3.85
C ILE A 56 -7.59 -6.65 -4.78
N ASP A 57 -7.99 -6.10 -5.93
CA ASP A 57 -8.60 -6.85 -7.02
C ASP A 57 -7.62 -7.86 -7.63
N GLY A 58 -8.11 -9.08 -7.90
CA GLY A 58 -7.35 -10.13 -8.58
C GLY A 58 -7.44 -11.47 -7.86
N ASP A 59 -7.01 -12.51 -8.57
CA ASP A 59 -6.99 -13.87 -8.03
C ASP A 59 -5.87 -14.03 -7.00
N GLU A 60 -6.22 -14.61 -5.86
CA GLU A 60 -5.28 -14.93 -4.80
C GLU A 60 -4.54 -16.23 -5.10
N VAL A 61 -3.21 -16.19 -4.94
CA VAL A 61 -2.35 -17.36 -5.03
C VAL A 61 -1.78 -17.66 -3.66
N VAL A 62 -2.07 -18.86 -3.16
CA VAL A 62 -1.66 -19.32 -1.83
C VAL A 62 -0.45 -20.26 -1.94
N PHE A 63 0.61 -19.92 -1.20
CA PHE A 63 1.85 -20.67 -1.12
C PHE A 63 1.97 -21.35 0.26
N PRO A 64 1.76 -22.68 0.35
CA PRO A 64 2.02 -23.40 1.59
C PRO A 64 3.53 -23.56 1.81
N ALA A 65 3.98 -23.30 3.03
CA ALA A 65 5.32 -23.63 3.48
C ALA A 65 5.51 -25.16 3.51
N LYS A 66 6.75 -25.60 3.31
CA LYS A 66 7.14 -27.00 3.42
C LYS A 66 8.05 -27.17 4.63
N ASP A 67 7.45 -27.45 5.77
CA ASP A 67 8.18 -27.68 7.00
C ASP A 67 8.64 -29.14 7.08
N THR A 68 9.93 -29.34 7.38
CA THR A 68 10.51 -30.67 7.52
C THR A 68 10.82 -30.90 8.99
N ARG A 69 10.05 -31.79 9.64
CA ARG A 69 10.38 -32.26 10.99
C ARG A 69 11.53 -33.25 10.90
N THR A 70 12.55 -33.04 11.72
CA THR A 70 13.74 -33.91 11.76
C THR A 70 13.78 -34.66 13.08
N GLN A 71 14.74 -35.58 13.25
CA GLN A 71 14.97 -36.25 14.54
C GLN A 71 15.35 -35.28 15.67
N LEU A 72 15.74 -34.04 15.33
CA LEU A 72 16.07 -32.99 16.30
C LEU A 72 14.86 -32.15 16.70
N THR A 73 13.72 -32.29 16.02
CA THR A 73 12.50 -31.56 16.36
C THR A 73 11.88 -32.18 17.61
N PRO A 74 11.66 -31.41 18.70
CA PRO A 74 10.98 -31.91 19.89
C PRO A 74 9.59 -32.47 19.57
N ILE A 75 9.13 -33.46 20.35
CA ILE A 75 7.80 -34.07 20.16
C ILE A 75 6.69 -33.06 20.44
N ASP A 76 6.94 -32.14 21.38
CA ASP A 76 6.07 -31.08 21.85
C ASP A 76 6.34 -29.73 21.18
N PHE A 77 6.92 -29.75 19.96
CA PHE A 77 7.17 -28.53 19.21
C PHE A 77 5.87 -27.80 18.87
N ASP A 78 5.78 -26.54 19.29
CA ASP A 78 4.62 -25.68 19.11
C ASP A 78 4.78 -24.78 17.87
N ASP A 79 4.08 -25.14 16.80
CA ASP A 79 4.09 -24.40 15.53
C ASP A 79 3.42 -23.01 15.66
N ASP A 80 2.55 -22.80 16.66
CA ASP A 80 1.88 -21.52 16.89
C ASP A 80 2.83 -20.47 17.47
N GLU A 81 3.76 -20.89 18.34
CA GLU A 81 4.81 -20.01 18.86
C GLU A 81 5.78 -19.56 17.75
N VAL A 82 6.13 -20.47 16.84
CA VAL A 82 6.95 -20.16 15.65
C VAL A 82 6.25 -19.14 14.77
N SER A 83 4.93 -19.25 14.63
CA SER A 83 4.14 -18.29 13.88
C SER A 83 4.21 -16.88 14.49
N LYS A 84 4.26 -16.74 15.82
CA LYS A 84 4.39 -15.42 16.47
C LYS A 84 5.72 -14.72 16.14
N LEU A 85 6.76 -15.48 15.81
CA LEU A 85 8.06 -14.95 15.37
C LEU A 85 8.05 -14.38 13.93
N GLY A 86 6.93 -14.48 13.22
CA GLY A 86 6.76 -13.96 11.86
C GLY A 86 7.00 -15.01 10.77
N TYR A 87 7.22 -16.27 11.14
CA TYR A 87 7.15 -17.38 10.19
C TYR A 87 5.68 -17.70 9.89
N ARG A 88 5.41 -18.14 8.67
CA ARG A 88 4.05 -18.41 8.21
C ARG A 88 4.00 -19.76 7.52
N SER A 89 3.02 -20.55 7.87
CA SER A 89 2.71 -21.83 7.22
C SER A 89 2.10 -21.63 5.84
N THR A 90 1.49 -20.47 5.58
CA THR A 90 0.92 -20.10 4.30
C THR A 90 1.16 -18.63 4.00
N ILE A 91 1.49 -18.29 2.76
CA ILE A 91 1.59 -16.92 2.27
C ILE A 91 0.61 -16.75 1.11
N ALA A 92 -0.30 -15.80 1.22
CA ALA A 92 -1.21 -15.41 0.14
C ALA A 92 -0.67 -14.19 -0.59
N LEU A 93 -0.67 -14.21 -1.92
CA LEU A 93 -0.24 -13.10 -2.77
C LEU A 93 -1.28 -12.80 -3.85
N LYS A 94 -1.37 -11.52 -4.22
CA LYS A 94 -2.11 -11.04 -5.39
C LYS A 94 -1.21 -10.11 -6.20
N PRO A 95 -1.39 -10.02 -7.52
CA PRO A 95 -0.74 -8.98 -8.30
C PRO A 95 -1.01 -7.60 -7.68
N ARG A 96 -0.01 -6.72 -7.73
CA ARG A 96 -0.02 -5.35 -7.18
C ARG A 96 0.00 -5.25 -5.65
N CYS A 97 0.06 -6.36 -4.91
CA CYS A 97 0.28 -6.29 -3.46
C CYS A 97 1.71 -5.89 -3.13
N ARG A 98 1.89 -5.19 -1.99
CA ARG A 98 3.22 -4.84 -1.51
C ARG A 98 3.83 -5.98 -0.71
N VAL A 99 5.14 -6.15 -0.87
CA VAL A 99 5.90 -7.21 -0.21
C VAL A 99 7.22 -6.65 0.32
N MET A 100 7.79 -7.37 1.28
CA MET A 100 9.11 -7.09 1.81
C MET A 100 9.91 -8.40 1.84
N ALA A 101 11.14 -8.36 1.33
CA ALA A 101 12.04 -9.49 1.40
C ALA A 101 12.49 -9.72 2.86
N THR A 102 12.39 -10.96 3.34
CA THR A 102 12.81 -11.35 4.70
C THR A 102 14.18 -12.03 4.72
N VAL A 103 14.76 -12.30 3.55
CA VAL A 103 16.04 -12.99 3.37
C VAL A 103 16.91 -12.27 2.34
N ASN A 104 18.23 -12.42 2.45
CA ASN A 104 19.15 -11.88 1.45
C ASN A 104 19.18 -12.79 0.22
N HIS A 105 19.12 -12.20 -0.98
CA HIS A 105 19.33 -12.96 -2.20
C HIS A 105 20.80 -13.41 -2.27
N PRO A 106 21.11 -14.67 -2.62
CA PRO A 106 22.49 -15.17 -2.68
C PRO A 106 23.41 -14.38 -3.64
N GLN A 107 22.82 -13.79 -4.69
CA GLN A 107 23.52 -12.97 -5.68
C GLN A 107 23.42 -11.46 -5.40
N LEU A 108 22.94 -11.07 -4.21
CA LEU A 108 22.82 -9.66 -3.78
C LEU A 108 21.91 -8.78 -4.65
N ILE A 109 20.94 -9.38 -5.35
CA ILE A 109 19.93 -8.64 -6.13
C ILE A 109 19.00 -7.85 -5.22
N TYR A 110 18.69 -8.41 -4.04
CA TYR A 110 17.95 -7.76 -2.97
C TYR A 110 18.46 -8.23 -1.62
N CYS A 111 18.19 -7.43 -0.58
CA CYS A 111 18.52 -7.75 0.81
C CYS A 111 17.27 -7.83 1.69
N ASN A 112 17.40 -8.42 2.87
CA ASN A 112 16.35 -8.41 3.89
C ASN A 112 15.94 -6.95 4.21
N GLY A 113 14.64 -6.69 4.21
CA GLY A 113 14.03 -5.37 4.33
C GLY A 113 13.76 -4.67 3.01
N SER A 114 14.23 -5.20 1.87
CA SER A 114 13.91 -4.63 0.55
C SER A 114 12.41 -4.71 0.30
N GLN A 115 11.80 -3.60 -0.10
CA GLN A 115 10.38 -3.49 -0.39
C GLN A 115 10.11 -3.55 -1.89
N GLY A 116 8.97 -4.09 -2.27
CA GLY A 116 8.56 -4.21 -3.67
C GLY A 116 7.05 -4.33 -3.83
N THR A 117 6.62 -4.43 -5.08
CA THR A 117 5.23 -4.70 -5.47
C THR A 117 5.24 -5.89 -6.41
N VAL A 118 4.34 -6.85 -6.17
CA VAL A 118 4.21 -8.04 -7.03
C VAL A 118 3.70 -7.60 -8.40
N VAL A 119 4.48 -7.80 -9.47
CA VAL A 119 4.01 -7.53 -10.83
C VAL A 119 3.25 -8.73 -11.38
N ASP A 120 3.83 -9.93 -11.21
CA ASP A 120 3.29 -11.19 -11.70
C ASP A 120 3.64 -12.34 -10.74
N ILE A 121 2.88 -13.43 -10.82
CA ILE A 121 3.04 -14.63 -9.98
C ILE A 121 3.15 -15.87 -10.88
N GLU A 122 4.37 -16.35 -11.08
CA GLU A 122 4.61 -17.55 -11.87
C GLU A 122 4.59 -18.82 -11.01
N LEU A 123 3.55 -19.66 -11.20
CA LEU A 123 3.49 -21.01 -10.66
C LEU A 123 4.26 -21.97 -11.58
N SER A 124 5.59 -21.93 -11.52
CA SER A 124 6.40 -22.85 -12.33
C SER A 124 6.27 -24.28 -11.78
N VAL A 125 5.82 -25.20 -12.63
CA VAL A 125 5.83 -26.64 -12.30
C VAL A 125 7.29 -27.08 -12.22
N GLY A 126 7.78 -27.26 -10.99
CA GLY A 126 9.14 -27.77 -10.73
C GLY A 126 10.21 -26.72 -10.49
N HIS A 127 9.89 -25.42 -10.45
CA HIS A 127 10.81 -24.35 -10.02
C HIS A 127 10.16 -23.54 -8.88
N PRO A 128 10.96 -22.91 -7.99
CA PRO A 128 10.39 -22.06 -6.96
C PRO A 128 9.68 -20.86 -7.60
N PRO A 129 8.50 -20.47 -7.08
CA PRO A 129 7.77 -19.31 -7.58
C PRO A 129 8.66 -18.06 -7.50
N LYS A 130 8.61 -17.25 -8.55
CA LYS A 130 9.36 -15.99 -8.65
C LYS A 130 8.38 -14.84 -8.67
N VAL A 131 8.64 -13.86 -7.82
CA VAL A 131 8.03 -12.53 -7.90
C VAL A 131 8.94 -11.68 -8.77
N LEU A 132 8.41 -11.16 -9.88
CA LEU A 132 9.10 -10.25 -10.81
C LEU A 132 8.78 -8.79 -10.46
#